data_AF-A0A2V9CYX5-F1
#
_entry.id   AF-A0A2V9CYX5-F1
#
_cell.length_a   1.000
_cell.length_b   1.000
_cell.length_c   1.000
_cell.angle_alpha   90.00
_cell.angle_beta   90.00
_cell.angle_gamma   90.00
#
_symmetry.space_group_name_H-M   'P 1'
#
loop_
_entity.id
_entity.type
_entity.pdbx_description
1 polymer ?
#
loop_
_entity_poly.entity_id
_entity_poly.type
_entity_poly.pdbx_seq_one_letter_code
_entity_poly.pdbx_strand_id
1 'polypeptide(L)'
;MARNGQHREAASRDVNPDHIVSVQDFSRDTLRNVIAHLKASTSFEHLVYREAELDAIWTITGFFLANELPSRRDDAVKRLHAGAQKAHDLVADRRPEAAATVLEAFL
;
A
#
# COMPACT_ATOMS: atom_id res chain seq x y z
N MET A 1 -16.09 3.89 -52.37
CA MET A 1 -15.31 2.80 -51.74
C MET A 1 -14.55 3.42 -50.57
N ALA A 2 -15.03 3.28 -49.32
CA ALA A 2 -14.44 2.46 -48.24
C ALA A 2 -13.03 2.96 -47.81
N ARG A 3 -12.66 3.22 -46.54
CA ARG A 3 -13.23 2.93 -45.21
C ARG A 3 -12.63 3.87 -44.16
N ASN A 4 -13.43 4.21 -43.15
CA ASN A 4 -13.05 4.77 -41.85
C ASN A 4 -11.80 4.10 -41.26
N GLY A 5 -10.72 4.86 -41.10
CA GLY A 5 -9.65 4.54 -40.16
C GLY A 5 -10.04 5.04 -38.78
N GLN A 6 -10.84 4.24 -38.06
CA GLN A 6 -11.07 4.46 -36.64
C GLN A 6 -9.72 4.30 -35.93
N HIS A 7 -9.09 5.43 -35.62
CA HIS A 7 -8.06 5.52 -34.62
C HIS A 7 -8.73 5.09 -33.30
N ARG A 8 -8.59 3.81 -32.94
CA ARG A 8 -8.82 3.39 -31.57
C ARG A 8 -7.72 4.06 -30.76
N GLU A 9 -8.02 5.25 -30.25
CA GLU A 9 -7.41 5.75 -29.04
C GLU A 9 -7.61 4.64 -28.01
N ALA A 10 -6.59 3.80 -27.86
CA ALA A 10 -6.45 3.00 -26.67
C ALA A 10 -6.38 4.02 -25.56
N ALA A 11 -7.51 4.22 -24.87
CA ALA A 11 -7.62 5.09 -23.73
C ALA A 11 -6.38 4.82 -22.87
N SER A 12 -5.52 5.82 -22.77
CA SER A 12 -4.50 5.89 -21.74
C SER A 12 -5.20 5.41 -20.48
N ARG A 13 -4.74 4.29 -19.90
CA ARG A 13 -5.09 4.00 -18.50
C ARG A 13 -4.38 5.11 -17.74
N ASP A 14 -5.05 6.25 -17.63
CA ASP A 14 -4.57 7.39 -16.89
C ASP A 14 -4.39 6.89 -15.47
N VAL A 15 -3.11 6.78 -15.09
CA VAL A 15 -2.66 6.57 -13.73
C VAL A 15 -3.37 7.63 -12.89
N ASN A 16 -4.33 7.23 -12.06
CA ASN A 16 -5.04 8.18 -11.19
C ASN A 16 -4.36 8.23 -9.82
N PRO A 17 -3.46 9.21 -9.56
CA PRO A 17 -2.76 9.33 -8.29
C PRO A 17 -3.70 9.61 -7.11
N ASP A 18 -4.94 10.07 -7.35
CA ASP A 18 -5.94 10.24 -6.27
C ASP A 18 -6.31 8.91 -5.61
N HIS A 19 -5.97 7.77 -6.24
CA HIS A 19 -6.16 6.46 -5.65
C HIS A 19 -5.02 6.06 -4.71
N ILE A 20 -4.01 6.91 -4.48
CA ILE A 20 -2.88 6.65 -3.58
C ILE A 20 -3.11 7.40 -2.26
N VAL A 21 -2.98 6.71 -1.13
CA VAL A 21 -2.86 7.32 0.19
C VAL A 21 -1.48 7.95 0.31
N SER A 22 -1.41 9.26 0.59
CA SER A 22 -0.16 9.91 0.97
C SER A 22 0.25 9.44 2.37
N VAL A 23 1.02 8.36 2.45
CA VAL A 23 1.52 7.80 3.71
C VAL A 23 2.66 8.69 4.24
N GLN A 24 2.38 9.45 5.30
CA GLN A 24 3.36 10.31 5.99
C GLN A 24 3.62 9.87 7.43
N ASP A 25 2.79 8.96 7.95
CA ASP A 25 2.90 8.38 9.28
C ASP A 25 2.37 6.93 9.27
N PHE A 26 2.31 6.31 10.45
CA PHE A 26 1.71 4.99 10.67
C PHE A 26 0.58 5.06 11.71
N SER A 27 -0.16 6.18 11.73
CA SER A 27 -1.32 6.37 12.59
C SER A 27 -2.43 5.37 12.24
N ARG A 28 -3.35 5.14 13.18
CA ARG A 28 -4.52 4.27 12.96
C ARG A 28 -5.36 4.71 11.77
N ASP A 29 -5.45 6.01 11.50
CA ASP A 29 -6.22 6.54 10.38
C ASP A 29 -5.53 6.28 9.04
N THR A 30 -4.21 6.47 8.97
CA THR A 30 -3.42 6.06 7.80
C THR A 30 -3.56 4.57 7.53
N LEU A 31 -3.47 3.72 8.57
CA LEU A 31 -3.65 2.27 8.42
C LEU A 31 -5.06 1.91 7.92
N ARG A 32 -6.11 2.55 8.44
CA ARG A 32 -7.49 2.34 7.96
C ARG A 32 -7.66 2.71 6.50
N ASN A 33 -7.07 3.82 6.07
CA ASN A 33 -7.14 4.25 4.67
C ASN A 33 -6.45 3.24 3.75
N VAL A 34 -5.24 2.79 4.11
CA VAL A 34 -4.51 1.76 3.36
C VAL A 34 -5.27 0.43 3.34
N ILE A 35 -5.88 0.00 4.46
CA ILE A 35 -6.74 -1.19 4.51
C ILE A 35 -7.94 -1.05 3.57
N ALA A 36 -8.65 0.08 3.59
CA ALA A 36 -9.79 0.32 2.71
C ALA A 36 -9.37 0.23 1.23
N HIS A 37 -8.23 0.81 0.91
CA HIS A 37 -7.61 0.79 -0.40
C HIS A 37 -7.19 -0.63 -0.84
N LEU A 38 -6.61 -1.43 0.06
CA LEU A 38 -6.29 -2.85 -0.19
C LEU A 38 -7.56 -3.65 -0.52
N LYS A 39 -8.63 -3.47 0.28
CA LYS A 39 -9.91 -4.17 0.07
C LYS A 39 -10.61 -3.77 -1.23
N ALA A 40 -10.45 -2.53 -1.67
CA ALA A 40 -11.01 -2.04 -2.94
C ALA A 40 -10.15 -2.39 -4.17
N SER A 41 -8.98 -3.02 -3.99
CA SER A 41 -8.03 -3.27 -5.08
C SER A 41 -8.44 -4.45 -5.95
N THR A 42 -8.85 -4.17 -7.19
CA THR A 42 -9.29 -5.19 -8.16
C THR A 42 -8.46 -5.20 -9.44
N SER A 43 -7.59 -4.21 -9.65
CA SER A 43 -6.76 -4.06 -10.84
C SER A 43 -5.28 -4.16 -10.50
N PHE A 44 -4.45 -4.52 -11.49
CA PHE A 44 -2.99 -4.54 -11.33
C PHE A 44 -2.45 -3.16 -10.94
N GLU A 45 -3.01 -2.09 -11.52
CA GLU A 45 -2.62 -0.72 -11.21
C GLU A 45 -2.87 -0.39 -9.73
N HIS A 46 -4.00 -0.83 -9.16
CA HIS A 46 -4.23 -0.68 -7.73
C HIS A 46 -3.14 -1.37 -6.92
N LEU A 47 -2.71 -2.58 -7.31
CA LEU A 47 -1.64 -3.29 -6.60
C LEU A 47 -0.31 -2.51 -6.60
N VAL A 48 0.05 -1.86 -7.70
CA VAL A 48 1.25 -0.99 -7.76
C VAL A 48 1.15 0.15 -6.74
N TYR A 49 -0.03 0.78 -6.62
CA TYR A 49 -0.26 1.81 -5.61
C TYR A 49 -0.20 1.26 -4.18
N ARG A 50 -0.74 0.06 -3.95
CA ARG A 50 -0.70 -0.60 -2.64
C ARG A 50 0.73 -0.96 -2.24
N GLU A 51 1.56 -1.41 -3.18
CA GLU A 51 2.99 -1.67 -2.90
C GLU A 51 3.69 -0.41 -2.41
N ALA A 52 3.51 0.72 -3.10
CA ALA A 52 4.12 1.99 -2.71
C ALA A 52 3.66 2.48 -1.32
N GLU A 53 2.38 2.33 -0.99
CA GLU A 53 1.84 2.68 0.33
C GLU A 53 2.43 1.81 1.45
N LEU A 54 2.53 0.49 1.21
CA LEU A 54 3.07 -0.46 2.18
C LEU A 54 4.58 -0.27 2.36
N ASP A 55 5.31 0.02 1.28
CA ASP A 55 6.74 0.35 1.32
C ASP A 55 6.99 1.65 2.11
N ALA A 56 6.11 2.65 1.97
CA ALA A 56 6.19 3.87 2.78
C ALA A 56 5.98 3.58 4.28
N ILE A 57 4.99 2.76 4.66
CA ILE A 57 4.80 2.35 6.06
C ILE A 57 6.03 1.60 6.58
N TRP A 58 6.55 0.65 5.80
CA TRP A 58 7.74 -0.12 6.15
C TRP A 58 8.96 0.79 6.35
N THR A 59 9.17 1.74 5.45
CA THR A 59 10.25 2.71 5.51
C THR A 59 10.15 3.61 6.74
N ILE A 60 9.00 4.22 7.01
CA ILE A 60 8.81 5.12 8.15
C ILE A 60 9.02 4.39 9.48
N THR A 61 8.45 3.18 9.62
CA THR A 61 8.64 2.35 10.83
C THR A 61 10.09 1.91 10.98
N GLY A 62 10.79 1.61 9.88
CA GLY A 62 12.22 1.31 9.89
C GLY A 62 13.06 2.50 10.37
N PHE A 63 12.77 3.71 9.89
CA PHE A 63 13.41 4.93 10.37
C PHE A 63 13.16 5.16 11.86
N PHE A 64 11.94 4.98 12.34
CA PHE A 64 11.60 5.12 13.76
C PHE A 64 12.44 4.16 14.63
N LEU A 65 12.50 2.87 14.25
CA LEU A 65 13.25 1.85 14.98
C LEU A 65 14.77 2.06 14.96
N ALA A 66 15.29 2.63 13.88
CA ALA A 66 16.71 2.93 13.73
C ALA A 66 17.15 4.13 14.60
N ASN A 67 16.27 5.09 14.83
CA ASN A 67 16.59 6.33 15.56
C ASN A 67 16.21 6.29 17.06
N GLU A 68 15.42 5.31 17.50
CA GLU A 68 15.11 5.15 18.93
C GLU A 68 16.24 4.48 19.73
N LEU A 69 16.40 4.95 20.97
CA LEU A 69 17.24 4.28 21.96
C LEU A 69 16.76 2.83 22.17
N PRO A 70 17.66 1.84 22.28
CA PRO A 70 17.30 0.43 22.42
C PRO A 70 16.33 0.14 23.58
N SER A 71 16.42 0.91 24.67
CA SER A 71 15.55 0.82 25.85
C SER A 71 14.14 1.40 25.65
N ARG A 72 13.89 2.09 24.54
CA ARG A 72 12.62 2.70 24.18
C ARG A 72 11.99 2.12 22.91
N ARG A 73 12.70 1.21 22.22
CA ARG A 73 12.19 0.58 21.00
C ARG A 73 10.85 -0.10 21.25
N ASP A 74 9.81 0.52 20.72
CA ASP A 74 8.45 0.08 20.88
C ASP A 74 8.22 -1.27 20.15
N ASP A 75 7.86 -2.30 20.90
CA ASP A 75 7.54 -3.62 20.36
C ASP A 75 6.32 -3.58 19.43
N ALA A 76 5.40 -2.63 19.62
CA ALA A 76 4.30 -2.40 18.69
C ALA A 76 4.81 -1.94 17.33
N VAL A 77 5.78 -1.02 17.29
CA VAL A 77 6.36 -0.52 16.03
C VAL A 77 7.18 -1.61 15.34
N LYS A 78 7.93 -2.45 16.08
CA LYS A 78 8.61 -3.62 15.48
C LYS A 78 7.63 -4.58 14.82
N ARG A 79 6.53 -4.89 15.52
CA ARG A 79 5.48 -5.76 14.98
C ARG A 79 4.83 -5.14 13.75
N LEU A 80 4.57 -3.83 13.77
CA LEU A 80 4.00 -3.12 12.63
C LEU A 80 4.96 -3.11 11.44
N HIS A 81 6.25 -2.88 11.66
CA HIS A 81 7.28 -2.93 10.61
C HIS A 81 7.30 -4.30 9.91
N ALA A 82 7.32 -5.38 10.69
CA ALA A 82 7.23 -6.74 10.14
C ALA A 82 5.88 -7.01 9.47
N GLY A 83 4.79 -6.45 10.01
CA GLY A 83 3.44 -6.53 9.43
C GLY A 83 3.35 -5.85 8.07
N ALA A 84 3.95 -4.67 7.91
CA ALA A 84 3.99 -3.91 6.67
C ALA A 84 4.78 -4.66 5.58
N GLN A 85 5.95 -5.23 5.94
CA GLN A 85 6.71 -6.08 5.02
C GLN A 85 5.89 -7.30 4.57
N LYS A 86 5.26 -8.00 5.51
CA LYS A 86 4.42 -9.16 5.18
C LYS A 86 3.23 -8.79 4.29
N ALA A 87 2.59 -7.66 4.56
CA ALA A 87 1.50 -7.16 3.74
C ALA A 87 1.99 -6.80 2.33
N HIS A 88 3.18 -6.19 2.21
CA HIS A 88 3.81 -5.88 0.93
C HIS A 88 4.04 -7.15 0.10
N ASP A 89 4.63 -8.19 0.69
CA ASP A 89 4.87 -9.47 0.01
C ASP A 89 3.55 -10.11 -0.47
N LEU A 90 2.48 -9.99 0.32
CA LEU A 90 1.15 -10.47 -0.08
C LEU A 90 0.55 -9.69 -1.25
N VAL A 91 0.81 -8.38 -1.35
CA VAL A 91 0.38 -7.58 -2.50
C VAL A 91 1.14 -7.99 -3.76
N ALA A 92 2.45 -8.23 -3.66
CA ALA A 92 3.26 -8.76 -4.77
C ALA A 92 2.73 -10.12 -5.27
N ASP A 93 2.25 -10.96 -4.35
CA ASP A 93 1.57 -12.24 -4.64
C ASP A 93 0.11 -12.08 -5.13
N ARG A 94 -0.36 -10.85 -5.37
CA ARG A 94 -1.75 -10.50 -5.78
C ARG A 94 -2.82 -10.90 -4.78
N ARG A 95 -2.52 -10.78 -3.48
CA ARG A 95 -3.43 -11.10 -2.36
C ARG A 95 -3.71 -9.88 -1.48
N PRO A 96 -4.29 -8.79 -2.03
CA PRO A 96 -4.48 -7.54 -1.28
C PRO A 96 -5.44 -7.69 -0.09
N GLU A 97 -6.44 -8.58 -0.17
CA GLU A 97 -7.32 -8.87 0.97
C GLU A 97 -6.58 -9.49 2.15
N ALA A 98 -5.65 -10.41 1.88
CA ALA A 98 -4.83 -11.02 2.91
C ALA A 98 -3.87 -9.99 3.54
N ALA A 99 -3.33 -9.08 2.73
CA ALA A 99 -2.53 -7.95 3.21
C ALA A 99 -3.36 -7.03 4.12
N ALA A 100 -4.62 -6.76 3.79
CA ALA A 100 -5.52 -5.98 4.64
C ALA A 100 -5.72 -6.65 6.00
N THR A 101 -5.96 -7.97 6.05
CA THR A 101 -6.09 -8.73 7.31
C THR A 101 -4.84 -8.65 8.17
N VAL A 102 -3.64 -8.61 7.56
CA VAL A 102 -2.40 -8.41 8.32
C VAL A 102 -2.39 -7.03 9.00
N LEU A 103 -2.78 -5.97 8.30
CA LEU A 103 -2.80 -4.62 8.86
C LEU A 103 -3.91 -4.41 9.91
N GLU A 104 -5.04 -5.11 9.80
CA GLU A 104 -6.14 -5.05 10.77
C GLU A 104 -5.70 -5.47 12.19
N ALA A 105 -4.68 -6.30 12.32
CA ALA A 105 -4.14 -6.72 13.61
C ALA A 105 -3.47 -5.58 14.42
N PHE A 106 -3.34 -4.38 13.83
CA PHE A 106 -2.72 -3.20 14.42
C PHE A 106 -3.70 -2.05 14.70
N LEU A 107 -4.99 -2.27 14.47
CA LEU A 107 -6.08 -1.35 14.84
C LEU A 107 -6.63 -1.68 16.24
#